data_AF-A0A250VBP3-F1
#
_entry.id   AF-A0A250VBP3-F1
#
_cell.length_a   1.000
_cell.length_b   1.000
_cell.length_c   1.000
_cell.angle_alpha   90.00
_cell.angle_beta   90.00
_cell.angle_gamma   90.00
#
_symmetry.space_group_name_H-M   'P 1'
#
loop_
_entity.id
_entity.type
_entity.pdbx_description
1 polymer ?
#
loop_
_entity_poly.entity_id
_entity_poly.type
_entity_poly.pdbx_seq_one_letter_code
_entity_poly.pdbx_strand_id
1 'polypeptide(L)'
;MSSNALMTFKSHIEGKNADVAIYHDRVEWNRGRGMSAKKLTAGFLTGGASLLATGVRSSNAGTEMIPVKSISSVVTKRDGLMYTKVVVVASGNTIDFRVPHDSAPGIKALLTDLVLGKIPASGQAAPAAPPVQAPAPAPQVSAPVEQLRQLAELRDAGILSEEEFAAKKAEILARM
;
A
#
# COMPACT_ATOMS: atom_id res chain seq x y z
N MET A 1 11.03 -3.54 -6.94
CA MET A 1 10.39 -2.73 -5.89
C MET A 1 9.14 -3.46 -5.44
N SER A 2 9.28 -4.39 -4.50
CA SER A 2 8.14 -5.14 -3.98
C SER A 2 7.60 -4.39 -2.77
N SER A 3 6.74 -3.40 -2.98
CA SER A 3 5.97 -2.80 -1.90
C SER A 3 5.07 -3.90 -1.34
N ASN A 4 5.31 -4.36 -0.11
CA ASN A 4 4.47 -5.37 0.52
C ASN A 4 3.14 -4.73 0.92
N ALA A 5 2.03 -5.30 0.50
CA ALA A 5 0.71 -4.84 0.90
C ALA A 5 0.48 -5.20 2.38
N LEU A 6 0.13 -4.20 3.19
CA LEU A 6 -0.24 -4.41 4.59
C LEU A 6 -1.51 -5.23 4.73
N MET A 7 -2.44 -5.06 3.80
CA MET A 7 -3.68 -5.81 3.75
C MET A 7 -4.27 -5.82 2.34
N THR A 8 -4.86 -6.94 1.96
CA THR A 8 -5.62 -7.08 0.71
C THR A 8 -7.01 -7.61 0.98
N PHE A 9 -8.01 -7.09 0.28
CA PHE A 9 -9.39 -7.56 0.40
C PHE A 9 -10.18 -7.36 -0.90
N LYS A 10 -11.27 -8.12 -1.05
CA LYS A 10 -12.24 -7.93 -2.12
C LYS A 10 -13.26 -6.90 -1.69
N SER A 11 -13.55 -5.94 -2.56
CA SER A 11 -14.59 -4.95 -2.35
C SER A 11 -15.58 -4.90 -3.50
N HIS A 12 -16.79 -4.43 -3.22
CA HIS A 12 -17.80 -4.16 -4.24
C HIS A 12 -17.97 -2.64 -4.40
N ILE A 13 -17.47 -2.08 -5.51
CA ILE A 13 -17.46 -0.64 -5.79
C ILE A 13 -18.37 -0.39 -7.00
N GLU A 14 -19.41 0.43 -6.85
CA GLU A 14 -20.35 0.79 -7.93
C GLU A 14 -20.95 -0.40 -8.68
N GLY A 15 -21.20 -1.52 -7.99
CA GLY A 15 -21.76 -2.72 -8.62
C GLY A 15 -20.73 -3.67 -9.25
N LYS A 16 -19.43 -3.40 -9.09
CA LYS A 16 -18.35 -4.27 -9.58
C LYS A 16 -17.43 -4.77 -8.48
N ASN A 17 -16.91 -5.99 -8.65
CA ASN A 17 -15.86 -6.50 -7.78
C ASN A 17 -14.55 -5.78 -8.06
N ALA A 18 -13.86 -5.41 -6.99
CA ALA A 18 -12.56 -4.78 -6.99
C ALA A 18 -11.63 -5.54 -6.05
N ASP A 19 -10.39 -5.74 -6.50
CA ASP A 19 -9.28 -6.17 -5.66
C ASP A 19 -8.64 -4.93 -5.05
N VAL A 20 -8.62 -4.83 -3.72
CA VAL A 20 -8.07 -3.67 -3.01
C VAL A 20 -6.82 -4.10 -2.24
N ALA A 21 -5.76 -3.31 -2.33
CA ALA A 21 -4.53 -3.46 -1.58
C ALA A 21 -4.19 -2.16 -0.84
N ILE A 22 -3.93 -2.26 0.46
CA ILE A 22 -3.48 -1.16 1.30
C ILE A 22 -1.98 -1.29 1.52
N TYR A 23 -1.25 -0.24 1.21
CA TYR A 23 0.17 -0.08 1.48
C TYR A 23 0.37 1.04 2.50
N HIS A 24 1.62 1.24 2.93
CA HIS A 24 1.95 2.33 3.86
C HIS A 24 1.65 3.72 3.30
N ASP A 25 1.89 3.91 2.01
CA ASP A 25 1.86 5.22 1.34
C ASP A 25 0.61 5.42 0.48
N ARG A 26 -0.10 4.35 0.14
CA ARG A 26 -1.23 4.38 -0.80
C ARG A 26 -2.20 3.23 -0.63
N VAL A 27 -3.39 3.42 -1.16
CA VAL A 27 -4.43 2.39 -1.34
C VAL A 27 -4.65 2.22 -2.84
N GLU A 28 -4.48 1.01 -3.36
CA GLU A 28 -4.70 0.67 -4.76
C GLU A 28 -5.92 -0.23 -4.89
N TRP A 29 -6.68 -0.09 -5.97
CA TRP A 29 -7.69 -1.07 -6.33
C TRP A 29 -7.80 -1.26 -7.84
N ASN A 30 -8.09 -2.50 -8.24
CA ASN A 30 -8.32 -2.85 -9.64
C ASN A 30 -9.79 -3.20 -9.86
N ARG A 31 -10.48 -2.41 -10.68
CA ARG A 31 -11.87 -2.69 -11.09
C ARG A 31 -11.87 -3.58 -12.32
N GLY A 32 -12.43 -4.78 -12.18
CA GLY A 32 -12.59 -5.70 -13.31
C GLY A 32 -13.39 -5.07 -14.46
N ARG A 33 -12.97 -5.36 -15.70
CA ARG A 33 -13.71 -5.00 -16.93
C ARG A 33 -14.94 -5.90 -17.07
N GLY A 34 -15.94 -5.71 -16.21
CA GLY A 34 -17.20 -6.43 -16.25
C GLY A 34 -18.22 -5.70 -17.12
N MET A 35 -18.48 -6.21 -18.33
CA MET A 35 -19.73 -5.91 -19.04
C MET A 35 -20.86 -6.60 -18.28
N SER A 36 -21.87 -5.84 -17.85
CA SER A 36 -23.06 -6.43 -17.21
C SER A 36 -23.74 -7.40 -18.17
N ALA A 37 -23.86 -8.68 -17.80
CA ALA A 37 -24.53 -9.71 -18.60
C ALA A 37 -25.96 -9.32 -18.99
N LYS A 38 -26.69 -8.61 -18.11
CA LYS A 38 -28.04 -8.07 -18.41
C LYS A 38 -28.04 -7.07 -19.58
N LYS A 39 -26.97 -6.28 -19.74
CA LYS A 39 -26.86 -5.31 -20.84
C LYS A 39 -26.55 -5.96 -22.18
N LEU A 40 -25.80 -7.07 -22.16
CA LEU A 40 -25.55 -7.88 -23.36
C LEU A 40 -26.82 -8.59 -23.85
N THR A 41 -27.59 -9.19 -22.94
CA THR A 41 -28.84 -9.87 -23.29
C THR A 41 -29.90 -8.90 -23.84
N ALA A 42 -30.05 -7.71 -23.24
CA ALA A 42 -30.97 -6.69 -23.76
C ALA A 42 -30.54 -6.15 -25.14
N GLY A 43 -29.22 -6.00 -25.37
CA GLY A 43 -28.67 -5.62 -26.67
C GLY A 43 -28.92 -6.66 -27.76
N PHE A 44 -28.83 -7.95 -27.42
CA PHE A 44 -29.13 -9.05 -28.35
C PHE A 44 -30.63 -9.16 -28.67
N LEU A 45 -31.49 -9.08 -27.66
CA LEU A 45 -32.95 -9.22 -27.83
C LEU A 45 -33.61 -8.08 -28.60
N THR A 46 -32.93 -6.94 -28.76
CA THR A 46 -33.45 -5.76 -29.48
C THR A 46 -32.71 -5.47 -30.79
N GLY A 47 -31.98 -6.46 -31.33
CA GLY A 47 -31.29 -6.32 -32.61
C GLY A 47 -30.20 -5.24 -32.60
N GLY A 48 -29.49 -5.05 -31.48
CA GLY A 48 -28.44 -4.05 -31.33
C GLY A 48 -28.90 -2.63 -31.00
N ALA A 49 -30.21 -2.33 -31.11
CA ALA A 49 -30.74 -0.98 -30.84
C ALA A 49 -30.58 -0.55 -29.37
N SER A 50 -30.65 -1.50 -28.41
CA SER A 50 -30.56 -1.16 -26.99
C SER A 50 -29.13 -0.90 -26.48
N LEU A 51 -28.08 -1.26 -27.23
CA LEU A 51 -26.71 -0.93 -26.83
C LEU A 51 -26.43 0.56 -26.95
N LEU A 52 -26.99 1.21 -27.99
CA LEU A 52 -26.85 2.64 -28.23
C LEU A 52 -27.89 3.46 -27.44
N ALA A 53 -29.13 2.97 -27.33
CA ALA A 53 -30.19 3.66 -26.58
C ALA A 53 -29.98 3.67 -25.05
N THR A 54 -29.25 2.70 -24.49
CA THR A 54 -28.99 2.65 -23.04
C THR A 54 -27.70 3.35 -22.60
N GLY A 55 -27.02 4.07 -23.50
CA GLY A 55 -25.90 4.94 -23.16
C GLY A 55 -24.77 4.21 -22.44
N VAL A 56 -24.42 3.01 -22.90
CA VAL A 56 -23.40 2.16 -22.27
C VAL A 56 -22.01 2.76 -22.48
N ARG A 57 -21.66 3.77 -21.69
CA ARG A 57 -20.27 4.20 -21.51
C ARG A 57 -19.49 2.99 -20.98
N SER A 58 -18.39 2.69 -21.66
CA SER A 58 -17.39 1.73 -21.20
C SER A 58 -17.13 1.98 -19.73
N SER A 59 -17.49 1.02 -18.91
CA SER A 59 -17.41 1.15 -17.46
C SER A 59 -15.95 1.33 -17.07
N ASN A 60 -15.60 2.39 -16.34
CA ASN A 60 -14.26 2.66 -15.81
C ASN A 60 -13.62 1.37 -15.30
N ALA A 61 -12.74 0.80 -16.10
CA ALA A 61 -11.98 -0.40 -15.84
C ALA A 61 -10.53 0.05 -15.82
N GLY A 62 -9.86 -0.20 -14.71
CA GLY A 62 -8.55 0.38 -14.47
C GLY A 62 -8.08 0.12 -13.04
N THR A 63 -6.77 0.17 -12.89
CA THR A 63 -6.11 0.27 -11.59
C THR A 63 -6.14 1.73 -11.17
N GLU A 64 -6.67 1.99 -9.99
CA GLU A 64 -6.85 3.32 -9.43
C GLU A 64 -6.20 3.35 -8.05
N MET A 65 -5.69 4.51 -7.64
CA MET A 65 -4.85 4.63 -6.45
C MET A 65 -5.08 5.96 -5.73
N ILE A 66 -5.14 5.91 -4.39
CA ILE A 66 -5.20 7.07 -3.50
C ILE A 66 -3.99 7.06 -2.59
N PRO A 67 -3.15 8.11 -2.59
CA PRO A 67 -2.09 8.25 -1.59
C PRO A 67 -2.68 8.40 -0.19
N VAL A 68 -2.15 7.68 0.81
CA VAL A 68 -2.59 7.76 2.22
C VAL A 68 -2.55 9.21 2.73
N LYS A 69 -1.53 9.97 2.35
CA LYS A 69 -1.39 11.40 2.69
C LYS A 69 -2.52 12.30 2.18
N SER A 70 -3.29 11.85 1.18
CA SER A 70 -4.41 12.60 0.62
C SER A 70 -5.75 12.22 1.25
N ILE A 71 -5.78 11.15 2.06
CA ILE A 71 -6.97 10.72 2.79
C ILE A 71 -7.19 11.68 3.96
N SER A 72 -8.35 12.31 3.97
CA SER A 72 -8.75 13.24 5.04
C SER A 72 -9.56 12.55 6.13
N SER A 73 -10.34 11.53 5.78
CA SER A 73 -11.13 10.78 6.77
C SER A 73 -11.54 9.39 6.28
N VAL A 74 -11.80 8.50 7.25
CA VAL A 74 -12.28 7.15 7.02
C VAL A 74 -13.47 6.88 7.93
N VAL A 75 -14.62 6.55 7.33
CA VAL A 75 -15.88 6.34 8.03
C VAL A 75 -16.46 4.98 7.67
N THR A 76 -17.16 4.35 8.60
CA THR A 76 -17.90 3.11 8.33
C THR A 76 -19.40 3.38 8.37
N LYS A 77 -20.11 2.96 7.33
CA LYS A 77 -21.58 3.03 7.25
C LYS A 77 -22.14 1.63 7.05
N ARG A 78 -23.13 1.25 7.85
CA ARG A 78 -23.83 -0.04 7.69
C ARG A 78 -24.50 -0.11 6.32
N ASP A 79 -24.34 -1.22 5.63
CA ASP A 79 -24.85 -1.43 4.28
C ASP A 79 -25.55 -2.78 4.16
N GLY A 80 -26.79 -2.82 4.66
CA GLY A 80 -27.57 -4.05 4.79
C GLY A 80 -27.16 -4.90 6.00
N LEU A 81 -27.46 -6.20 5.92
CA LEU A 81 -27.26 -7.14 7.02
C LEU A 81 -25.82 -7.70 7.08
N MET A 82 -25.20 -7.95 5.93
CA MET A 82 -23.89 -8.63 5.85
C MET A 82 -22.72 -7.70 5.53
N TYR A 83 -23.00 -6.50 5.01
CA TYR A 83 -21.96 -5.62 4.47
C TYR A 83 -21.89 -4.29 5.22
N THR A 84 -20.72 -3.67 5.12
CA THR A 84 -20.44 -2.34 5.63
C THR A 84 -19.61 -1.62 4.58
N LYS A 85 -19.94 -0.34 4.36
CA LYS A 85 -19.16 0.54 3.51
C LYS A 85 -18.09 1.21 4.35
N VAL A 86 -16.83 0.97 4.01
CA VAL A 86 -15.71 1.79 4.46
C VAL A 86 -15.58 2.94 3.46
N VAL A 87 -16.05 4.11 3.86
CA VAL A 87 -16.03 5.35 3.07
C VAL A 87 -14.70 6.04 3.32
N VAL A 88 -13.89 6.15 2.28
CA VAL A 88 -12.60 6.84 2.30
C VAL A 88 -12.75 8.16 1.57
N VAL A 89 -12.58 9.26 2.29
CA VAL A 89 -12.64 10.61 1.74
C VAL A 89 -11.21 11.09 1.51
N ALA A 90 -10.90 11.48 0.28
CA ALA A 90 -9.61 12.02 -0.11
C ALA A 90 -9.76 13.40 -0.76
N SER A 91 -8.65 14.12 -0.94
CA SER A 91 -8.64 15.52 -1.43
C SER A 91 -9.27 15.75 -2.81
N GLY A 92 -9.58 14.68 -3.58
CA GLY A 92 -10.19 14.78 -4.91
C GLY A 92 -11.39 13.88 -5.16
N ASN A 93 -11.71 12.95 -4.25
CA ASN A 93 -12.83 12.01 -4.43
C ASN A 93 -13.22 11.32 -3.12
N THR A 94 -14.31 10.56 -3.15
CA THR A 94 -14.75 9.69 -2.06
C THR A 94 -15.03 8.31 -2.62
N ILE A 95 -14.48 7.28 -1.98
CA ILE A 95 -14.61 5.89 -2.42
C ILE A 95 -15.31 5.08 -1.32
N ASP A 96 -16.37 4.38 -1.72
CA ASP A 96 -17.09 3.44 -0.88
C ASP A 96 -16.56 2.02 -1.11
N PHE A 97 -15.74 1.52 -0.20
CA PHE A 97 -15.36 0.11 -0.19
C PHE A 97 -16.42 -0.70 0.55
N ARG A 98 -17.31 -1.37 -0.18
CA ARG A 98 -18.24 -2.34 0.42
C ARG A 98 -17.51 -3.63 0.75
N VAL A 99 -17.54 -4.02 2.02
CA VAL A 99 -16.83 -5.19 2.56
C VAL A 99 -17.71 -5.94 3.56
N PRO A 100 -17.43 -7.22 3.87
CA PRO A 100 -18.12 -7.95 4.93
C PRO A 100 -17.99 -7.22 6.28
N HIS A 101 -19.05 -7.27 7.09
CA HIS A 101 -19.10 -6.57 8.38
C HIS A 101 -17.94 -6.93 9.31
N ASP A 102 -17.52 -8.21 9.30
CA ASP A 102 -16.41 -8.72 10.11
C ASP A 102 -15.05 -8.06 9.76
N SER A 103 -14.81 -7.79 8.48
CA SER A 103 -13.56 -7.17 8.00
C SER A 103 -13.52 -5.64 8.17
N ALA A 104 -14.68 -4.98 8.25
CA ALA A 104 -14.77 -3.52 8.23
C ALA A 104 -14.04 -2.82 9.40
N PRO A 105 -14.10 -3.31 10.66
CA PRO A 105 -13.37 -2.71 11.77
C PRO A 105 -11.86 -2.73 11.55
N GLY A 106 -11.31 -3.87 11.08
CA GLY A 106 -9.88 -4.01 10.80
C GLY A 106 -9.42 -3.06 9.69
N ILE A 107 -10.20 -2.96 8.61
CA ILE A 107 -9.89 -2.04 7.50
C ILE A 107 -9.92 -0.58 7.95
N LYS A 108 -10.96 -0.18 8.71
CA LYS A 108 -11.07 1.17 9.24
C LYS A 108 -9.89 1.50 10.16
N ALA A 109 -9.56 0.60 11.09
CA ALA A 109 -8.47 0.80 12.05
C ALA A 109 -7.14 1.00 11.33
N LEU A 110 -6.79 0.10 10.39
CA LEU A 110 -5.56 0.18 9.62
C LEU A 110 -5.44 1.50 8.86
N LEU A 111 -6.49 1.89 8.10
CA LEU A 111 -6.46 3.14 7.34
C LEU A 111 -6.37 4.37 8.25
N THR A 112 -7.03 4.34 9.42
CA THR A 112 -6.97 5.44 10.39
C THR A 112 -5.56 5.55 10.98
N ASP A 113 -4.94 4.42 11.34
CA ASP A 113 -3.59 4.42 11.89
C ASP A 113 -2.53 4.83 10.86
N LEU A 114 -2.75 4.51 9.58
CA LEU A 114 -1.93 5.00 8.47
C LEU A 114 -2.06 6.52 8.27
N VAL A 115 -3.29 7.05 8.28
CA VAL A 115 -3.55 8.49 8.19
C VAL A 115 -2.93 9.25 9.37
N LEU A 116 -2.95 8.66 10.56
CA LEU A 116 -2.33 9.22 11.76
C LEU A 116 -0.82 8.95 11.88
N GLY A 117 -0.23 8.21 10.93
CA GLY A 117 1.20 7.88 10.92
C GLY A 117 1.66 6.96 12.06
N LYS A 118 0.76 6.22 12.71
CA LYS A 118 1.11 5.31 13.82
C LYS A 118 1.81 4.04 13.35
N ILE A 119 1.63 3.67 12.09
CA ILE A 119 2.28 2.53 11.48
C ILE A 119 3.54 3.06 10.79
N PRO A 120 4.74 2.73 11.27
CA PRO A 120 5.98 3.22 10.66
C PRO A 120 6.08 2.73 9.23
N ALA A 121 6.27 3.66 8.28
CA ALA A 121 6.55 3.31 6.90
C ALA A 121 7.93 2.62 6.85
N SER A 122 7.94 1.31 6.66
CA SER A 122 9.17 0.55 6.44
C SER A 122 9.79 1.02 5.12
N GLY A 123 10.77 1.93 5.19
CA GLY A 123 11.59 2.32 4.04
C GLY A 123 11.13 3.54 3.25
N GLN A 124 10.66 4.61 3.90
CA GLN A 124 10.60 5.91 3.24
C GLN A 124 12.01 6.50 3.12
N ALA A 125 12.71 6.16 2.04
CA ALA A 125 13.83 6.95 1.57
C ALA A 125 13.33 8.39 1.33
N ALA A 126 14.03 9.36 1.91
CA ALA A 126 13.76 10.79 1.76
C ALA A 126 13.63 11.18 0.28
N PRO A 127 12.86 12.22 -0.07
CA PRO A 127 12.73 12.69 -1.44
C PRO A 127 14.11 13.00 -2.03
N ALA A 128 14.47 12.28 -3.09
CA ALA A 128 15.66 12.56 -3.86
C ALA A 128 15.56 13.98 -4.45
N ALA A 129 16.57 14.78 -4.15
CA ALA A 129 16.90 16.02 -4.83
C ALA A 129 16.98 15.80 -6.37
N PRO A 130 16.79 16.84 -7.20
CA PRO A 130 16.77 16.73 -8.67
C PRO A 130 17.99 15.98 -9.23
N PRO A 131 17.86 15.33 -10.40
CA PRO A 131 18.80 14.32 -10.87
C PRO A 131 20.15 14.97 -11.19
N VAL A 132 21.08 14.87 -10.25
CA VAL A 132 22.50 14.96 -10.55
C VAL A 132 22.91 13.63 -11.18
N GLN A 133 23.65 13.74 -12.28
CA GLN A 133 24.13 12.62 -13.09
C GLN A 133 24.74 11.52 -12.23
N ALA A 134 24.45 10.27 -12.59
CA ALA A 134 24.83 9.08 -11.84
C ALA A 134 26.34 9.00 -11.53
N PRO A 135 26.72 8.79 -10.26
CA PRO A 135 27.93 8.07 -9.92
C PRO A 135 27.60 6.57 -9.77
N ALA A 136 28.53 5.76 -10.24
CA ALA A 136 28.57 4.29 -10.19
C ALA A 136 28.17 3.68 -8.82
N PRO A 137 27.76 2.40 -8.78
CA PRO A 137 27.40 1.71 -7.54
C PRO A 137 28.53 1.83 -6.50
N ALA A 138 28.23 2.45 -5.36
CA ALA A 138 29.17 2.51 -4.24
C ALA A 138 29.40 1.09 -3.72
N PRO A 139 30.65 0.59 -3.74
CA PRO A 139 30.96 -0.68 -3.11
C PRO A 139 30.68 -0.55 -1.60
N GLN A 140 29.84 -1.45 -1.10
CA GLN A 140 29.59 -1.61 0.33
C GLN A 140 30.83 -2.24 0.96
N VAL A 141 31.83 -1.41 1.24
CA VAL A 141 33.02 -1.78 1.99
C VAL A 141 33.26 -0.68 2.99
N SER A 142 32.50 -0.69 4.09
CA SER A 142 32.90 0.05 5.29
C SER A 142 34.30 -0.44 5.64
N ALA A 143 35.27 0.47 5.71
CA ALA A 143 36.65 0.11 5.97
C ALA A 143 36.73 -0.64 7.32
N PRO A 144 37.62 -1.63 7.48
CA PRO A 144 37.71 -2.41 8.72
C PRO A 144 37.91 -1.53 9.97
N VAL A 145 38.56 -0.38 9.83
CA VAL A 145 38.72 0.64 10.88
C VAL A 145 37.39 1.27 11.33
N GLU A 146 36.45 1.49 10.41
CA GLU A 146 35.12 2.04 10.73
C GLU A 146 34.25 1.00 11.45
N GLN A 147 34.38 -0.28 11.08
CA GLN A 147 33.67 -1.38 11.75
C GLN A 147 34.16 -1.56 13.19
N LEU A 148 35.47 -1.40 13.44
CA LEU A 148 36.04 -1.39 14.79
C LEU A 148 35.49 -0.24 15.65
N ARG A 149 35.24 0.93 15.04
CA ARG A 149 34.68 2.10 15.73
C ARG A 149 33.22 1.89 16.13
N GLN A 150 32.42 1.30 15.25
CA GLN A 150 31.01 0.97 15.54
C GLN A 150 30.88 -0.09 16.65
N LEU A 151 31.77 -1.09 16.67
CA LEU A 151 31.80 -2.09 17.74
C LEU A 151 32.14 -1.48 19.11
N ALA A 152 33.03 -0.49 19.17
CA ALA A 152 33.37 0.21 20.41
C ALA A 152 32.18 1.01 20.95
N GLU A 153 31.45 1.70 20.07
CA GLU A 153 30.26 2.48 20.43
C GLU A 153 29.12 1.58 20.98
N LEU A 154 28.93 0.39 20.38
CA LEU A 154 27.95 -0.59 20.86
C LEU A 154 28.33 -1.21 22.23
N ARG A 155 29.63 -1.40 22.49
CA ARG A 155 30.13 -1.84 23.80
C ARG A 155 29.95 -0.76 24.86
N ASP A 156 30.29 0.48 24.54
CA ASP A 156 30.15 1.62 25.46
C ASP A 156 28.66 1.92 25.77
N ALA A 157 27.75 1.61 24.84
CA ALA A 157 26.30 1.63 25.05
C ALA A 157 25.78 0.44 25.88
N GLY A 158 26.63 -0.52 26.26
CA GLY A 158 26.26 -1.72 27.01
C GLY A 158 25.41 -2.72 26.22
N ILE A 159 25.34 -2.59 24.90
CA ILE A 159 24.58 -3.46 24.00
C ILE A 159 25.35 -4.76 23.71
N LEU A 160 26.69 -4.67 23.69
CA LEU A 160 27.58 -5.81 23.54
C LEU A 160 28.32 -6.09 24.85
N SER A 161 28.42 -7.37 25.20
CA SER A 161 29.32 -7.81 26.26
C SER A 161 30.79 -7.74 25.83
N GLU A 162 31.71 -7.65 26.79
CA GLU A 162 33.16 -7.57 26.51
C GLU A 162 33.66 -8.77 25.69
N GLU A 163 33.08 -9.95 25.94
CA GLU A 163 33.42 -11.21 25.23
C GLU A 163 33.00 -11.16 23.75
N GLU A 164 31.80 -10.66 23.46
CA GLU A 164 31.28 -10.52 22.09
C GLU A 164 32.05 -9.45 21.29
N PHE A 165 32.41 -8.34 21.95
CA PHE A 165 33.25 -7.31 21.37
C PHE A 165 34.63 -7.84 20.98
N ALA A 166 35.28 -8.58 21.88
CA ALA A 166 36.62 -9.14 21.64
C ALA A 166 36.62 -10.12 20.45
N ALA A 167 35.61 -10.99 20.35
CA ALA A 167 35.47 -11.93 19.25
C ALA A 167 35.31 -11.21 17.89
N LYS A 168 34.43 -10.19 17.83
CA LYS A 168 34.15 -9.44 16.59
C LYS A 168 35.31 -8.55 16.15
N LYS A 169 36.04 -7.96 17.10
CA LYS A 169 37.26 -7.19 16.83
C LYS A 169 38.36 -8.07 16.23
N ALA A 170 38.57 -9.27 16.77
CA ALA A 170 39.55 -10.22 16.25
C ALA A 170 39.21 -10.69 14.83
N GLU A 171 37.93 -10.96 14.55
CA GLU A 171 37.44 -11.33 13.21
C GLU A 171 37.73 -10.24 12.17
N ILE A 172 37.49 -8.97 12.52
CA ILE A 172 37.73 -7.83 11.62
C ILE A 172 39.23 -7.61 11.41
N LEU A 173 40.05 -7.71 12.47
CA LEU A 173 41.51 -7.60 12.36
C LEU A 173 42.13 -8.74 11.54
N ALA A 174 41.58 -9.96 11.61
CA ALA A 174 42.03 -11.09 10.79
C ALA A 174 41.67 -10.94 9.30
N ARG A 175 40.71 -10.06 8.99
CA ARG A 175 40.26 -9.74 7.63
C ARG A 175 40.98 -8.52 7.04
N MET A 176 41.80 -7.82 7.83
CA MET A 176 42.72 -6.76 7.37
C MET A 176 43.99 -7.37 6.81
#